data_AF-A0A2H9T616-F1
#
_entry.id   AF-A0A2H9T616-F1
#
_cell.length_a   1.000
_cell.length_b   1.000
_cell.length_c   1.000
_cell.angle_alpha   90.00
_cell.angle_beta   90.00
_cell.angle_gamma   90.00
#
_symmetry.space_group_name_H-M   'P 1'
#
loop_
_entity.id
_entity.type
_entity.pdbx_description
1 polymer ?
#
loop_
_entity_poly.entity_id
_entity_poly.type
_entity_poly.pdbx_seq_one_letter_code
_entity_poly.pdbx_strand_id
1 'polypeptide(L)' 'MKSRRINILGFMNRVNDLFYYPVVGRVNSQTVIDVFDDFAEQMTVPKYSSNDRYTVVMMDNASIHTSKHFRERLDDWMTG' A
#
# COMPACT_ATOMS: atom_id res chain seq x y z
N MET A 1 -15.47 -3.17 -28.00
CA MET A 1 -14.44 -3.46 -26.98
C MET A 1 -14.82 -2.69 -25.71
N LYS A 2 -14.98 -3.34 -24.55
CA LYS A 2 -15.25 -2.60 -23.29
C LYS A 2 -13.93 -2.00 -22.79
N SER A 3 -13.93 -0.70 -22.47
CA SER A 3 -12.80 -0.05 -21.81
C SER A 3 -12.55 -0.72 -20.45
N ARG A 4 -11.30 -1.10 -20.17
CA ARG A 4 -10.93 -1.68 -18.87
C ARG A 4 -10.71 -0.55 -17.88
N ARG A 5 -11.30 -0.66 -16.68
CA ARG A 5 -11.05 0.29 -15.59
C ARG A 5 -9.56 0.24 -15.22
N ILE A 6 -8.95 1.41 -15.13
CA ILE A 6 -7.61 1.61 -14.58
C ILE A 6 -7.80 2.22 -13.20
N ASN A 7 -7.13 1.66 -12.20
CA ASN A 7 -7.08 2.18 -10.84
C ASN A 7 -5.63 2.55 -10.54
N ILE A 8 -5.44 3.59 -9.76
CA ILE A 8 -4.13 3.98 -9.22
C ILE A 8 -4.22 3.80 -7.71
N LEU A 9 -3.40 2.90 -7.18
CA LEU A 9 -3.18 2.78 -5.74
C LEU A 9 -1.88 3.51 -5.43
N GLY A 10 -1.74 4.10 -4.25
CA GLY A 10 -0.49 4.74 -3.91
C GLY A 10 -0.44 5.30 -2.50
N PHE A 11 0.77 5.62 -2.10
CA PHE A 11 1.13 6.22 -0.83
C PHE A 11 1.71 7.61 -1.12
N MET A 12 1.16 8.61 -0.46
CA MET A 12 1.63 9.98 -0.57
C MET A 12 2.27 10.40 0.76
N ASN A 13 3.46 10.97 0.70
CA ASN A 13 4.13 11.50 1.88
C ASN A 13 3.70 12.97 2.14
N ARG A 14 4.20 13.55 3.24
CA ARG A 14 3.88 14.93 3.65
C ARG A 14 4.44 16.02 2.72
N VAL A 15 5.37 15.69 1.83
CA VAL A 15 5.93 16.62 0.83
C VAL A 15 5.31 16.43 -0.56
N ASN A 16 4.23 15.65 -0.65
CA ASN A 16 3.49 15.32 -1.87
C ASN A 16 4.22 14.43 -2.88
N ASP A 17 5.25 13.68 -2.45
CA ASP A 17 5.80 12.62 -3.30
C ASP A 17 4.85 11.43 -3.27
N LEU A 18 4.45 10.98 -4.46
CA LEU A 18 3.54 9.87 -4.65
C LEU A 18 4.30 8.62 -5.10
N PHE A 19 4.22 7.57 -4.31
CA PHE A 19 4.57 6.21 -4.71
C PHE A 19 3.29 5.53 -5.22
N TYR A 20 3.23 5.07 -6.46
CA TYR A 20 1.98 4.56 -7.04
C TYR A 20 2.12 3.27 -7.85
N TYR A 21 1.00 2.55 -7.92
CA TYR A 21 0.83 1.27 -8.59
C TYR A 21 -0.39 1.32 -9.53
N PRO A 22 -0.18 1.25 -10.85
CA PRO A 22 -1.30 1.15 -11.79
C PRO A 22 -1.85 -0.27 -11.80
N VAL A 23 -3.16 -0.41 -11.53
CA VAL A 23 -3.88 -1.69 -11.53
C VAL A 23 -5.00 -1.66 -12.56
N VAL A 24 -4.93 -2.56 -13.54
CA VAL A 24 -5.99 -2.75 -14.52
C VAL A 24 -7.01 -3.76 -13.99
N GLY A 25 -8.29 -3.36 -13.96
CA GLY A 25 -9.39 -4.24 -13.56
C GLY A 25 -9.91 -3.96 -12.15
N ARG A 26 -10.18 -5.02 -11.38
CA ARG A 26 -10.80 -4.91 -10.05
C ARG A 26 -9.73 -4.87 -8.98
N VAL A 27 -9.90 -3.98 -8.01
CA VAL A 27 -9.12 -3.93 -6.77
C VAL A 27 -9.91 -4.66 -5.68
N ASN A 28 -9.26 -5.57 -4.98
CA ASN A 28 -9.78 -6.27 -3.80
C ASN A 28 -8.73 -6.24 -2.68
N SER A 29 -9.03 -6.84 -1.51
CA SER A 29 -8.08 -6.85 -0.39
C SER A 29 -6.74 -7.49 -0.75
N GLN A 30 -6.70 -8.54 -1.57
CA GLN A 30 -5.43 -9.15 -1.97
C GLN A 30 -4.58 -8.17 -2.78
N THR A 31 -5.18 -7.49 -3.77
CA THR A 31 -4.46 -6.45 -4.54
C THR A 31 -3.88 -5.36 -3.65
N VAL A 32 -4.61 -4.96 -2.60
CA VAL A 32 -4.12 -3.95 -1.66
C VAL A 32 -3.00 -4.53 -0.78
N ILE A 33 -3.12 -5.77 -0.30
CA ILE A 33 -2.06 -6.45 0.46
C ILE A 33 -0.78 -6.51 -0.35
N ASP A 34 -0.84 -6.95 -1.61
CA ASP A 34 0.32 -7.06 -2.50
C ASP A 34 1.02 -5.69 -2.68
N VAL A 35 0.24 -4.61 -2.75
CA VAL A 35 0.76 -3.23 -2.82
C VAL A 35 1.43 -2.80 -1.52
N PHE A 36 0.87 -3.18 -0.37
CA PHE A 36 1.48 -2.88 0.94
C PHE A 36 2.76 -3.68 1.17
N ASP A 37 2.82 -4.93 0.74
CA ASP A 37 4.02 -5.77 0.84
C ASP A 37 5.18 -5.17 0.05
N ASP A 38 4.94 -4.85 -1.23
CA ASP A 38 5.97 -4.22 -2.05
C ASP A 38 6.38 -2.87 -1.45
N PHE A 39 5.42 -2.06 -1.01
CA PHE A 39 5.73 -0.78 -0.36
C PHE A 39 6.61 -0.96 0.89
N ALA A 40 6.28 -1.92 1.77
CA ALA A 40 7.07 -2.22 2.96
C ALA A 40 8.50 -2.64 2.60
N GLU A 41 8.67 -3.49 1.59
CA GLU A 41 9.99 -3.87 1.06
C GLU A 41 10.75 -2.65 0.51
N GLN A 42 10.09 -1.78 -0.26
CA GLN A 42 10.72 -0.57 -0.82
C GLN A 42 11.16 0.41 0.28
N MET A 43 10.45 0.50 1.40
CA MET A 43 10.85 1.38 2.51
C MET A 43 12.15 0.91 3.20
N THR A 44 12.57 -0.34 3.01
CA THR A 44 13.88 -0.83 3.47
C THR A 44 15.04 -0.33 2.60
N VAL A 45 14.76 0.12 1.38
CA VAL A 45 15.77 0.61 0.44
C VAL A 45 16.25 2.00 0.88
N PRO A 46 17.57 2.27 0.98
CA PRO A 46 18.10 3.57 1.47
C PRO A 46 17.59 4.79 0.69
N LYS A 47 17.22 4.61 -0.57
CA LYS A 47 16.64 5.66 -1.41
C LYS A 47 15.29 6.18 -0.89
N TYR A 48 14.47 5.29 -0.33
CA TYR A 48 13.12 5.62 0.14
C TYR A 48 13.05 5.73 1.66
N SER A 49 14.06 5.24 2.37
CA SER A 49 14.18 5.39 3.81
C SER A 49 14.53 6.83 4.20
N SER A 50 13.74 7.40 5.13
CA SER A 50 14.01 8.69 5.76
C SER A 50 14.94 8.60 6.99
N ASN A 51 15.50 7.42 7.28
CA ASN A 51 16.15 7.05 8.55
C ASN A 51 15.23 7.16 9.78
N ASP A 52 13.91 7.30 9.58
CA ASP A 52 12.94 7.24 10.66
C ASP A 52 12.82 5.81 11.20
N ARG A 53 12.52 5.70 12.49
CA ARG A 53 12.34 4.41 13.15
C ARG A 53 11.12 3.64 12.63
N TYR A 54 10.10 4.33 12.13
CA TYR A 54 8.85 3.74 11.66
C TYR A 54 8.27 4.53 10.49
N THR A 55 7.66 3.82 9.54
CA THR A 55 6.78 4.40 8.52
C THR A 55 5.33 4.20 8.95
N VAL A 56 4.57 5.30 9.07
CA VAL A 56 3.15 5.26 9.46
C VAL A 56 2.27 5.54 8.25
N VAL A 57 1.44 4.57 7.87
CA VAL A 57 0.45 4.71 6.80
C VAL A 57 -0.92 5.01 7.40
N MET A 58 -1.53 6.12 6.98
CA MET A 58 -2.92 6.45 7.33
C MET A 58 -3.86 6.04 6.19
N MET A 59 -4.97 5.40 6.53
CA MET A 59 -6.00 4.93 5.59
C MET A 59 -7.39 5.28 6.10
N ASP A 60 -8.37 5.26 5.19
CA ASP A 60 -9.78 5.28 5.58
C ASP A 60 -10.22 3.92 6.18
N ASN A 61 -11.44 3.87 6.71
CA ASN A 61 -12.02 2.67 7.31
C ASN A 61 -12.82 1.84 6.28
N ALA A 62 -12.41 1.80 5.00
CA ALA A 62 -13.12 1.05 3.98
C ALA A 62 -12.97 -0.47 4.17
N SER A 63 -13.98 -1.23 3.72
CA SER A 63 -14.05 -2.69 3.91
C SER A 63 -12.84 -3.46 3.38
N ILE A 64 -12.17 -2.92 2.35
CA ILE A 64 -10.96 -3.49 1.75
C ILE A 64 -9.76 -3.43 2.72
N HIS A 65 -9.66 -2.36 3.52
CA HIS A 65 -8.62 -2.11 4.53
C HIS A 65 -8.96 -2.67 5.92
N THR A 66 -10.20 -3.11 6.13
CA THR A 66 -10.66 -3.69 7.40
C THR A 66 -10.97 -5.18 7.32
N SER A 67 -10.69 -5.82 6.18
CA SER A 67 -10.95 -7.24 5.99
C SER A 67 -10.06 -8.09 6.90
N LYS A 68 -10.50 -9.32 7.19
CA LYS A 68 -9.71 -10.27 8.00
C LYS A 68 -8.32 -10.49 7.39
N HIS A 69 -8.27 -10.77 6.09
CA HIS A 69 -7.02 -10.98 5.36
C HIS A 69 -6.07 -9.79 5.43
N PHE A 70 -6.60 -8.56 5.36
CA PHE A 70 -5.76 -7.37 5.47
C PHE A 70 -5.22 -7.20 6.90
N ARG A 71 -6.07 -7.39 7.92
CA ARG A 71 -5.68 -7.27 9.33
C ARG A 71 -4.64 -8.31 9.74
N GLU A 72 -4.72 -9.52 9.22
CA GLU A 72 -3.74 -10.58 9.47
C GLU A 72 -2.32 -10.21 9.03
N ARG A 73 -2.16 -9.24 8.11
CA ARG A 73 -0.83 -8.77 7.65
C ARG A 73 -0.24 -7.64 8.48
N LEU A 74 -1.01 -7.04 9.40
CA LEU A 74 -0.53 -5.91 10.20
C LEU A 74 0.67 -6.30 11.07
N ASP A 75 0.66 -7.51 11.62
CA ASP A 75 1.77 -8.00 12.46
C ASP A 75 3.07 -8.18 11.66
N ASP A 76 2.97 -8.66 10.41
CA ASP A 76 4.12 -8.78 9.51
C ASP A 76 4.74 -7.41 9.20
N TRP A 77 3.91 -6.40 8.91
CA TRP A 77 4.40 -5.05 8.58
C TRP A 77 4.94 -4.27 9.80
N MET A 78 4.55 -4.64 11.03
CA MET A 78 5.06 -4.00 12.25
C MET A 78 6.42 -4.55 12.71
N THR A 79 6.84 -5.71 12.21
CA THR A 79 8.04 -6.42 12.68
C THR A 79 9.27 -6.27 11.76
N GLY A 80 9.08 -5.68 10.57
CA GLY A 80 10.13 -5.40 9.58
C GLY A 80 11.00 -4.17 9.89
#